data_AF-A0A8T4NC17-F1
#
_entry.id   AF-A0A8T4NC17-F1
#
_cell.length_a   1.000
_cell.length_b   1.000
_cell.length_c   1.000
_cell.angle_alpha   90.00
_cell.angle_beta   90.00
_cell.angle_gamma   90.00
#
_symmetry.space_group_name_H-M   'P 1'
#
loop_
_entity.id
_entity.type
_entity.pdbx_description
1 polymer ?
#
loop_
_entity_poly.entity_id
_entity_poly.type
_entity_poly.pdbx_seq_one_letter_code
_entity_poly.pdbx_strand_id
1 'polypeptide(L)'
;MLQSPNEILRKASEHIHLLENQRELFDTYVSRLTKSEFYSHSNLDLAVTLIQKGMLIQKIIEDLRRQAVELGKEGTLLKIRLKEIKGGVAKETDLAIKDYTKLDIGRSKMLIEDLSYDEILDERNIFSALAYEEVLSRTEPVNGWRILSKTSLEEVQIAEIIRKLGAIDKIIRAESSQLADILTSEQIETFRSEIEKINLNA
;
A
#
# COMPACT_ATOMS: atom_id res chain seq x y z
N MET A 1 -27.57 -22.82 -15.43
CA MET A 1 -26.84 -24.09 -15.17
C MET A 1 -25.72 -23.77 -14.20
N LEU A 2 -25.57 -24.54 -13.12
CA LEU A 2 -24.38 -24.47 -12.26
C LEU A 2 -23.17 -24.88 -13.10
N GLN A 3 -22.09 -24.10 -13.07
CA GLN A 3 -20.87 -24.42 -13.80
C GLN A 3 -20.27 -25.74 -13.27
N SER A 4 -19.63 -26.52 -14.15
CA SER A 4 -18.95 -27.73 -13.69
C SER A 4 -17.70 -27.35 -12.86
N PRO A 5 -17.30 -28.14 -11.85
CA PRO A 5 -16.10 -27.87 -11.05
C PRO A 5 -14.83 -27.65 -11.88
N ASN A 6 -14.69 -28.34 -13.02
CA ASN A 6 -13.56 -28.17 -13.94
C ASN A 6 -13.57 -26.80 -14.65
N GLU A 7 -14.74 -26.26 -14.99
CA GLU A 7 -14.84 -24.92 -15.58
C GLU A 7 -14.54 -23.82 -14.55
N ILE A 8 -14.97 -24.01 -13.31
CA ILE A 8 -14.67 -23.09 -12.20
C ILE A 8 -13.16 -23.09 -11.93
N LEU A 9 -12.53 -24.27 -11.88
CA LEU A 9 -11.09 -24.40 -11.70
C LEU A 9 -10.29 -23.74 -12.82
N ARG A 10 -10.64 -23.95 -14.09
CA ARG A 10 -9.95 -23.32 -15.22
C ARG A 10 -10.01 -21.78 -15.14
N LYS A 11 -11.19 -21.22 -14.88
CA LYS A 11 -11.37 -19.77 -14.71
C LYS A 11 -10.59 -19.25 -13.51
N ALA A 12 -10.59 -19.98 -12.39
CA ALA A 12 -9.81 -19.63 -11.21
C ALA A 12 -8.31 -19.58 -11.50
N SER A 13 -7.78 -20.50 -12.33
CA SER A 13 -6.37 -20.47 -12.76
C SER A 13 -6.02 -19.23 -13.59
N GLU A 14 -6.89 -18.82 -14.53
CA GLU A 14 -6.70 -17.59 -15.31
C GLU A 14 -6.69 -16.34 -14.41
N HIS A 15 -7.61 -16.30 -13.44
CA HIS A 15 -7.72 -15.22 -12.47
C HIS A 15 -6.53 -15.17 -11.49
N ILE A 16 -5.99 -16.33 -11.08
CA ILE A 16 -4.76 -16.39 -10.27
C ILE A 16 -3.58 -15.79 -11.04
N HIS A 17 -3.43 -16.14 -12.31
CA HIS A 17 -2.32 -15.60 -13.10
C HIS A 17 -2.43 -14.07 -13.24
N LEU A 18 -3.64 -13.55 -13.50
CA LEU A 18 -3.88 -12.11 -13.47
C LEU A 18 -3.52 -11.50 -12.11
N LEU A 19 -3.95 -12.12 -11.01
CA LEU A 19 -3.67 -11.67 -9.65
C LEU A 19 -2.17 -11.63 -9.35
N GLU A 20 -1.41 -12.63 -9.79
CA GLU A 20 0.05 -12.69 -9.65
C GLU A 20 0.73 -11.56 -10.44
N ASN A 21 0.30 -11.32 -11.68
CA ASN A 21 0.81 -10.20 -12.48
C ASN A 21 0.51 -8.85 -11.82
N GLN A 22 -0.70 -8.66 -11.27
CA GLN A 22 -1.02 -7.44 -10.51
C GLN A 22 -0.16 -7.31 -9.26
N ARG A 23 0.15 -8.44 -8.58
CA ARG A 23 1.03 -8.46 -7.41
C ARG A 23 2.46 -8.03 -7.75
N GLU A 24 3.03 -8.53 -8.84
CA GLU A 24 4.37 -8.13 -9.29
C GLU A 24 4.43 -6.63 -9.60
N LEU A 25 3.40 -6.10 -10.27
CA LEU A 25 3.28 -4.66 -10.52
C LEU A 25 3.15 -3.88 -9.22
N PHE A 26 2.32 -4.35 -8.28
CA PHE A 26 2.17 -3.72 -6.97
C PHE A 26 3.53 -3.62 -6.25
N ASP A 27 4.27 -4.72 -6.14
CA ASP A 27 5.58 -4.74 -5.48
C ASP A 27 6.60 -3.82 -6.20
N THR A 28 6.54 -3.76 -7.54
CA THR A 28 7.35 -2.83 -8.33
C THR A 28 7.02 -1.37 -7.98
N TYR A 29 5.74 -1.00 -7.89
CA TYR A 29 5.34 0.36 -7.53
C TYR A 29 5.62 0.68 -6.05
N VAL A 30 5.56 -0.30 -5.14
CA VAL A 30 6.00 -0.14 -3.74
C VAL A 30 7.48 0.28 -3.69
N SER A 31 8.34 -0.43 -4.42
CA SER A 31 9.78 -0.14 -4.50
C SER A 31 10.03 1.24 -5.11
N ARG A 32 9.44 1.53 -6.28
CA ARG A 32 9.59 2.83 -6.98
C ARG A 32 9.13 4.00 -6.13
N LEU A 33 7.98 3.88 -5.46
CA LEU A 33 7.48 4.92 -4.58
C LEU A 33 8.40 5.12 -3.36
N THR A 34 8.92 4.02 -2.78
CA THR A 34 9.85 4.08 -1.64
C THR A 34 11.09 4.87 -2.03
N LYS A 35 11.68 4.53 -3.16
CA LYS A 35 12.83 5.25 -3.69
C LYS A 35 12.54 6.74 -3.89
N SER A 36 11.38 7.08 -4.47
CA SER A 36 10.98 8.47 -4.68
C SER A 36 10.85 9.27 -3.38
N GLU A 37 10.23 8.68 -2.36
CA GLU A 37 9.99 9.29 -1.05
C GLU A 37 11.31 9.57 -0.30
N PHE A 38 12.29 8.68 -0.40
CA PHE A 38 13.61 8.86 0.20
C PHE A 38 14.39 10.05 -0.40
N TYR A 39 14.22 10.30 -1.70
CA TYR A 39 14.89 11.40 -2.40
C TYR A 39 14.07 12.71 -2.40
N SER A 40 13.09 12.85 -1.50
CA SER A 40 12.31 14.08 -1.31
C SER A 40 11.46 14.51 -2.51
N HIS A 41 11.13 13.57 -3.41
CA HIS A 41 10.20 13.81 -4.50
C HIS A 41 8.91 13.04 -4.20
N SER A 42 7.96 13.71 -3.54
CA SER A 42 6.59 13.23 -3.47
C SER A 42 6.12 12.88 -4.88
N ASN A 43 5.66 11.66 -5.10
CA ASN A 43 5.25 11.24 -6.43
C ASN A 43 3.83 10.70 -6.35
N LEU A 44 2.88 11.63 -6.50
CA LEU A 44 1.47 11.34 -6.41
C LEU A 44 1.04 10.33 -7.48
N ASP A 45 1.59 10.40 -8.69
CA ASP A 45 1.31 9.43 -9.75
C ASP A 45 1.71 8.01 -9.32
N LEU A 46 2.94 7.83 -8.80
CA LEU A 46 3.37 6.53 -8.29
C LEU A 46 2.50 6.03 -7.12
N ALA A 47 2.06 6.93 -6.24
CA ALA A 47 1.17 6.59 -5.13
C ALA A 47 -0.22 6.18 -5.62
N VAL A 48 -0.80 6.93 -6.56
CA VAL A 48 -2.10 6.60 -7.17
C VAL A 48 -2.04 5.26 -7.89
N THR A 49 -1.00 5.00 -8.70
CA THR A 49 -0.85 3.71 -9.36
C THR A 49 -0.65 2.58 -8.35
N LEU A 50 0.12 2.79 -7.28
CA LEU A 50 0.28 1.80 -6.20
C LEU A 50 -1.07 1.47 -5.56
N ILE A 51 -1.86 2.49 -5.21
CA ILE A 51 -3.19 2.34 -4.63
C ILE A 51 -4.09 1.57 -5.60
N GLN A 52 -4.11 1.95 -6.88
CA GLN A 52 -4.87 1.26 -7.92
C GLN A 52 -4.55 -0.24 -7.96
N LYS A 53 -3.27 -0.62 -7.99
CA LYS A 53 -2.89 -2.04 -8.02
C LYS A 53 -3.32 -2.77 -6.75
N GLY A 54 -3.18 -2.12 -5.60
CA GLY A 54 -3.63 -2.65 -4.31
C GLY A 54 -5.14 -2.93 -4.30
N MET A 55 -5.94 -2.03 -4.87
CA MET A 55 -7.39 -2.20 -4.98
C MET A 55 -7.78 -3.34 -5.93
N LEU A 56 -7.16 -3.40 -7.12
CA LEU A 56 -7.42 -4.46 -8.10
C LEU A 56 -7.13 -5.83 -7.48
N ILE A 57 -5.99 -5.98 -6.81
CA ILE A 57 -5.63 -7.22 -6.08
C ILE A 57 -6.70 -7.57 -5.05
N GLN A 58 -7.15 -6.61 -4.25
CA GLN A 58 -8.14 -6.85 -3.20
C GLN A 58 -9.49 -7.32 -3.76
N LYS A 59 -9.99 -6.68 -4.82
CA LYS A 59 -11.24 -7.11 -5.47
C LYS A 59 -11.10 -8.49 -6.13
N ILE A 60 -10.01 -8.75 -6.86
CA ILE A 60 -9.79 -10.05 -7.52
C ILE A 60 -9.74 -11.16 -6.47
N ILE A 61 -9.09 -10.93 -5.33
CA ILE A 61 -9.06 -11.89 -4.22
C ILE A 61 -10.45 -12.12 -3.62
N GLU A 62 -11.28 -11.09 -3.53
CA GLU A 62 -12.66 -11.21 -3.06
C GLU A 62 -13.51 -12.09 -3.98
N ASP A 63 -13.41 -11.87 -5.30
CA ASP A 63 -14.07 -12.69 -6.32
C ASP A 63 -13.60 -14.14 -6.27
N LEU A 64 -12.28 -14.35 -6.20
CA LEU A 64 -11.68 -15.69 -6.12
C LEU A 64 -12.03 -16.41 -4.81
N ARG A 65 -12.21 -15.67 -3.71
CA ARG A 65 -12.68 -16.26 -2.44
C ARG A 65 -14.10 -16.80 -2.55
N ARG A 66 -15.00 -16.09 -3.22
CA ARG A 66 -16.37 -16.58 -3.48
C ARG A 66 -16.33 -17.88 -4.29
N GLN A 67 -15.57 -17.91 -5.37
CA GLN A 67 -15.37 -19.12 -6.18
C GLN A 67 -14.76 -20.28 -5.37
N ALA A 68 -13.79 -19.98 -4.49
CA ALA A 68 -13.17 -20.99 -3.63
C ALA A 68 -14.13 -21.58 -2.58
N VAL A 69 -15.19 -20.87 -2.20
CA VAL A 69 -16.25 -21.39 -1.33
C VAL A 69 -17.11 -22.38 -2.10
N GLU A 70 -17.47 -22.07 -3.35
CA GLU A 70 -18.24 -22.94 -4.23
C GLU A 70 -17.52 -24.27 -4.55
N LEU A 71 -16.18 -24.22 -4.62
CA LEU A 71 -15.33 -25.40 -4.83
C LEU A 71 -15.15 -26.30 -3.60
N GLY A 72 -15.67 -25.96 -2.42
CA GLY A 72 -15.60 -26.84 -1.24
C GLY A 72 -14.17 -27.26 -0.86
N LYS A 73 -13.89 -28.58 -0.89
CA LYS A 73 -12.60 -29.16 -0.50
C LYS A 73 -11.52 -28.88 -1.55
N GLU A 74 -11.90 -28.90 -2.81
CA GLU A 74 -11.09 -28.64 -3.99
C GLU A 74 -10.58 -27.18 -4.01
N GLY A 75 -11.29 -26.27 -3.32
CA GLY A 75 -10.88 -24.87 -3.15
C GLY A 75 -9.82 -24.60 -2.08
N THR A 76 -9.36 -25.61 -1.33
CA THR A 76 -8.41 -25.40 -0.21
C THR A 76 -7.07 -24.83 -0.69
N LEU A 77 -6.51 -25.39 -1.76
CA LEU A 77 -5.24 -24.91 -2.32
C LEU A 77 -5.36 -23.47 -2.85
N LEU A 78 -6.49 -23.15 -3.48
CA LEU A 78 -6.81 -21.79 -3.93
C LEU A 78 -6.81 -20.82 -2.75
N LYS A 79 -7.47 -21.14 -1.63
CA LYS A 79 -7.50 -20.29 -0.43
C LYS A 79 -6.11 -20.02 0.15
N ILE A 80 -5.23 -21.02 0.15
CA ILE A 80 -3.83 -20.87 0.59
C ILE A 80 -3.11 -19.87 -0.33
N ARG A 81 -3.21 -20.06 -1.65
CA ARG A 81 -2.55 -19.17 -2.63
C ARG A 81 -3.04 -17.72 -2.52
N LEU A 82 -4.34 -17.51 -2.34
CA LEU A 82 -4.91 -16.18 -2.13
C LEU A 82 -4.40 -15.51 -0.85
N LYS A 83 -4.19 -16.29 0.22
CA LYS A 83 -3.65 -15.77 1.48
C LYS A 83 -2.20 -15.32 1.33
N GLU A 84 -1.39 -16.09 0.60
CA GLU A 84 0.00 -15.74 0.29
C GLU A 84 0.06 -14.43 -0.50
N ILE A 85 -0.67 -14.33 -1.61
CA ILE A 85 -0.64 -13.14 -2.49
C ILE A 85 -1.20 -11.90 -1.78
N LYS A 86 -2.22 -12.06 -0.91
CA LYS A 86 -2.79 -10.95 -0.12
C LYS A 86 -1.77 -10.31 0.83
N GLY A 87 -0.75 -11.05 1.27
CA GLY A 87 0.15 -10.65 2.35
C GLY A 87 0.64 -9.21 2.20
N GLY A 88 0.33 -8.35 3.18
CA GLY A 88 0.80 -6.95 3.22
C GLY A 88 0.12 -5.96 2.26
N VAL A 89 -0.60 -6.40 1.22
CA VAL A 89 -1.16 -5.51 0.17
C VAL A 89 -2.09 -4.46 0.76
N ALA A 90 -3.08 -4.89 1.56
CA ALA A 90 -4.06 -3.98 2.14
C ALA A 90 -3.40 -2.95 3.08
N LYS A 91 -2.44 -3.40 3.92
CA LYS A 91 -1.71 -2.52 4.83
C LYS A 91 -0.90 -1.47 4.06
N GLU A 92 -0.15 -1.88 3.04
CA GLU A 92 0.69 -0.98 2.25
C GLU A 92 -0.17 -0.01 1.42
N THR A 93 -1.32 -0.46 0.90
CA THR A 93 -2.31 0.38 0.22
C THR A 93 -2.88 1.44 1.16
N ASP A 94 -3.29 1.04 2.37
CA ASP A 94 -3.83 1.93 3.39
C ASP A 94 -2.79 2.97 3.84
N LEU A 95 -1.53 2.58 3.98
CA LEU A 95 -0.44 3.50 4.31
C LEU A 95 -0.17 4.50 3.19
N ALA A 96 -0.22 4.07 1.92
CA ALA A 96 -0.13 4.98 0.78
C ALA A 96 -1.29 5.98 0.77
N ILE A 97 -2.53 5.53 1.02
CA ILE A 97 -3.67 6.44 1.18
C ILE A 97 -3.44 7.41 2.34
N LYS A 98 -2.96 6.92 3.49
CA LYS A 98 -2.69 7.74 4.70
C LYS A 98 -1.67 8.85 4.45
N ASP A 99 -0.62 8.56 3.68
CA ASP A 99 0.46 9.51 3.40
C ASP A 99 0.11 10.52 2.30
N TYR A 100 -0.77 10.16 1.37
CA TYR A 100 -1.07 10.98 0.19
C TYR A 100 -2.48 11.58 0.17
N THR A 101 -3.38 11.27 1.11
CA THR A 101 -4.71 11.89 1.09
C THR A 101 -4.70 13.33 1.59
N LYS A 102 -5.53 14.19 0.97
CA LYS A 102 -5.88 15.53 1.48
C LYS A 102 -7.13 15.53 2.36
N LEU A 103 -7.78 14.39 2.50
CA LEU A 103 -8.95 14.19 3.37
C LEU A 103 -8.55 13.40 4.61
N ASP A 104 -9.53 13.13 5.47
CA ASP A 104 -9.37 12.06 6.45
C ASP A 104 -9.17 10.70 5.75
N ILE A 105 -8.32 9.85 6.35
CA ILE A 105 -8.01 8.52 5.83
C ILE A 105 -9.28 7.67 5.69
N GLY A 106 -10.18 7.70 6.68
CA GLY A 106 -11.41 6.90 6.67
C GLY A 106 -12.32 7.31 5.53
N ARG A 107 -12.45 8.62 5.28
CA ARG A 107 -13.24 9.12 4.14
C ARG A 107 -12.67 8.70 2.80
N SER A 108 -11.35 8.81 2.64
CA SER A 108 -10.67 8.44 1.38
C SER A 108 -10.81 6.96 1.11
N LYS A 109 -10.57 6.13 2.13
CA LYS A 109 -10.74 4.68 2.04
C LYS A 109 -12.16 4.30 1.64
N MET A 110 -13.17 4.91 2.26
CA MET A 110 -14.57 4.64 1.91
C MET A 110 -14.87 4.96 0.44
N LEU A 111 -14.43 6.12 -0.06
CA LEU A 111 -14.61 6.51 -1.46
C LEU A 111 -13.90 5.56 -2.42
N ILE A 112 -12.70 5.14 -2.05
CA ILE A 112 -11.85 4.22 -2.82
C ILE A 112 -12.48 2.81 -2.84
N GLU A 113 -12.89 2.27 -1.71
CA GLU A 113 -13.48 0.92 -1.59
C GLU A 113 -14.79 0.76 -2.39
N ASP A 114 -15.57 1.84 -2.53
CA ASP A 114 -16.83 1.87 -3.29
C ASP A 114 -16.63 1.84 -4.81
N LEU A 115 -15.43 2.14 -5.33
CA LEU A 115 -15.18 2.14 -6.79
C LEU A 115 -15.38 0.74 -7.38
N SER A 116 -16.02 0.65 -8.53
CA SER A 116 -16.10 -0.56 -9.36
C SER A 116 -14.76 -0.86 -10.07
N TYR A 117 -14.65 -2.02 -10.73
CA TYR A 117 -13.45 -2.35 -11.50
C TYR A 117 -13.14 -1.31 -12.58
N ASP A 118 -14.15 -0.90 -13.35
CA ASP A 118 -13.99 0.08 -14.42
C ASP A 118 -13.59 1.45 -13.87
N GLU A 119 -14.16 1.84 -12.74
CA GLU A 119 -13.79 3.10 -12.07
C GLU A 119 -12.38 3.06 -11.49
N ILE A 120 -11.90 1.92 -11.01
CA ILE A 120 -10.51 1.76 -10.54
C ILE A 120 -9.52 1.92 -11.69
N LEU A 121 -9.83 1.39 -12.87
CA LEU A 121 -8.95 1.46 -14.04
C LEU A 121 -8.70 2.90 -14.50
N ASP A 122 -9.63 3.81 -14.19
CA ASP A 122 -9.47 5.24 -14.39
C ASP A 122 -8.86 5.90 -13.15
N GLU A 123 -7.55 6.13 -13.17
CA GLU A 123 -6.79 6.71 -12.05
C GLU A 123 -7.35 8.07 -11.58
N ARG A 124 -8.06 8.82 -12.44
CA ARG A 124 -8.72 10.09 -12.07
C ARG A 124 -9.71 9.94 -10.92
N ASN A 125 -10.35 8.77 -10.80
CA ASN A 125 -11.26 8.49 -9.69
C ASN A 125 -10.50 8.35 -8.37
N ILE A 126 -9.30 7.79 -8.40
CA ILE A 126 -8.43 7.66 -7.22
C ILE A 126 -7.86 9.02 -6.83
N PHE A 127 -7.41 9.83 -7.79
CA PHE A 127 -7.04 11.24 -7.53
C PHE A 127 -8.18 12.00 -6.85
N SER A 128 -9.39 11.89 -7.39
CA SER A 128 -10.58 12.55 -6.84
C SER A 128 -10.91 12.04 -5.44
N ALA A 129 -10.80 10.74 -5.18
CA ALA A 129 -11.05 10.14 -3.87
C ALA A 129 -10.02 10.56 -2.81
N LEU A 130 -8.82 10.95 -3.23
CA LEU A 130 -7.77 11.55 -2.40
C LEU A 130 -7.87 13.10 -2.31
N ALA A 131 -8.90 13.69 -2.92
CA ALA A 131 -9.14 15.13 -3.04
C ALA A 131 -8.05 15.93 -3.80
N TYR A 132 -7.58 15.38 -4.92
CA TYR A 132 -6.80 16.11 -5.91
C TYR A 132 -7.67 16.46 -7.12
N GLU A 133 -7.88 17.75 -7.34
CA GLU A 133 -8.72 18.29 -8.43
C GLU A 133 -7.95 18.47 -9.76
N GLU A 134 -6.62 18.57 -9.71
CA GLU A 134 -5.75 18.69 -10.90
C GLU A 134 -4.55 17.73 -10.80
N VAL A 135 -4.15 17.14 -11.93
CA VAL A 135 -2.93 16.31 -12.07
C VAL A 135 -1.65 17.11 -11.75
N LEU A 136 -1.72 18.43 -11.84
CA LEU A 136 -0.62 19.36 -11.55
C LEU A 136 -0.60 19.79 -10.07
N SER A 137 -0.81 18.87 -9.14
CA SER A 137 -0.56 19.19 -7.74
C SER A 137 0.94 19.28 -7.51
N ARG A 138 1.39 20.42 -7.00
CA ARG A 138 2.78 20.67 -6.56
C ARG A 138 3.29 19.51 -5.71
N THR A 139 4.60 19.29 -5.72
CA THR A 139 5.24 18.34 -4.79
C THR A 139 4.95 18.76 -3.36
N GLU A 140 4.01 18.09 -2.71
CA GLU A 140 3.66 18.31 -1.32
C GLU A 140 4.50 17.39 -0.43
N PRO A 141 4.97 17.85 0.74
CA PRO A 141 5.71 17.00 1.65
C PRO A 141 4.85 15.79 2.04
N VAL A 142 5.41 14.60 1.86
CA VAL A 142 4.74 13.34 2.21
C VAL A 142 5.03 13.03 3.67
N ASN A 143 3.99 12.62 4.39
CA ASN A 143 4.15 12.06 5.72
C ASN A 143 4.95 10.74 5.64
N GLY A 144 5.44 10.26 6.77
CA GLY A 144 6.33 9.10 6.81
C GLY A 144 5.67 7.77 7.07
N TRP A 145 4.34 7.66 7.13
CA TRP A 145 3.70 6.48 7.72
C TRP A 145 4.09 5.18 7.03
N ARG A 146 4.14 5.15 5.70
CA ARG A 146 4.45 3.97 4.91
C ARG A 146 5.87 3.46 5.13
N ILE A 147 6.85 4.35 5.15
CA ILE A 147 8.26 4.00 5.40
C ILE A 147 8.48 3.66 6.88
N LEU A 148 7.98 4.50 7.79
CA LEU A 148 8.19 4.32 9.22
C LEU A 148 7.51 3.05 9.75
N SER A 149 6.37 2.65 9.19
CA SER A 149 5.67 1.41 9.57
C SER A 149 6.40 0.12 9.15
N LYS A 150 7.51 0.23 8.41
CA LYS A 150 8.42 -0.88 8.05
C LYS A 150 9.59 -1.02 9.04
N THR A 151 9.70 -0.11 9.99
CA THR A 151 10.72 -0.13 11.05
C THR A 151 10.17 -0.82 12.31
N SER A 152 11.04 -0.98 13.30
CA SER A 152 10.72 -1.49 14.63
C SER A 152 9.91 -0.50 15.51
N LEU A 153 9.66 0.71 15.02
CA LEU A 153 8.94 1.74 15.77
C LEU A 153 7.47 1.38 15.98
N GLU A 154 6.97 1.69 17.18
CA GLU A 154 5.55 1.56 17.51
C GLU A 154 4.72 2.67 16.86
N GLU A 155 3.43 2.41 16.60
CA GLU A 155 2.55 3.38 15.93
C GLU A 155 2.47 4.71 16.68
N VAL A 156 2.51 4.69 18.02
CA VAL A 156 2.53 5.90 18.86
C VAL A 156 3.80 6.70 18.62
N GLN A 157 4.96 6.04 18.55
CA GLN A 157 6.24 6.70 18.28
C GLN A 157 6.26 7.30 16.87
N ILE A 158 5.76 6.57 15.87
CA ILE A 158 5.63 7.06 14.50
C ILE A 158 4.76 8.32 14.45
N ALA A 159 3.60 8.30 15.13
CA ALA A 159 2.69 9.43 15.21
C ALA A 159 3.37 10.68 15.79
N GLU A 160 4.11 10.52 16.89
CA GLU A 160 4.81 11.61 17.56
C GLU A 160 5.95 12.18 16.71
N ILE A 161 6.72 11.31 16.04
CA ILE A 161 7.80 11.70 15.13
C ILE A 161 7.24 12.52 13.97
N ILE A 162 6.17 12.03 13.32
CA ILE A 162 5.50 12.75 12.22
C ILE A 162 4.91 14.07 12.73
N ARG A 163 4.28 14.10 13.90
CA ARG A 163 3.77 15.35 14.50
C ARG A 163 4.88 16.36 14.77
N LYS A 164 6.07 15.92 15.18
CA LYS A 164 7.20 16.78 15.53
C LYS A 164 7.98 17.27 14.31
N LEU A 165 8.23 16.40 13.33
CA LEU A 165 9.14 16.67 12.21
C LEU A 165 8.41 16.88 10.87
N GLY A 166 7.16 16.41 10.77
CA GLY A 166 6.29 16.53 9.61
C GLY A 166 6.62 15.50 8.54
N ALA A 167 7.60 15.81 7.71
CA ALA A 167 7.83 15.13 6.45
C ALA A 167 8.93 14.06 6.54
N ILE A 168 8.79 12.99 5.74
CA ILE A 168 9.69 11.84 5.80
C ILE A 168 11.16 12.19 5.50
N ASP A 169 11.40 13.13 4.59
CA ASP A 169 12.74 13.63 4.27
C ASP A 169 13.41 14.30 5.48
N LYS A 170 12.65 15.06 6.25
CA LYS A 170 13.12 15.70 7.50
C LYS A 170 13.37 14.66 8.57
N ILE A 171 12.51 13.64 8.67
CA ILE A 171 12.64 12.56 9.65
C ILE A 171 13.91 11.75 9.41
N ILE A 172 14.17 11.36 8.15
CA ILE A 172 15.36 10.59 7.77
C ILE A 172 16.64 11.38 8.02
N ARG A 173 16.61 12.71 7.87
CA ARG A 173 17.77 13.62 8.08
C ARG A 173 17.84 14.22 9.48
N ALA A 174 16.90 13.91 10.35
CA ALA A 174 16.85 14.50 11.69
C ALA A 174 18.13 14.17 12.47
N GLU A 175 18.56 15.04 13.37
CA GLU A 175 19.65 14.75 14.30
C GLU A 175 19.15 13.83 15.43
N SER A 176 20.04 13.04 16.04
CA SER A 176 19.66 12.14 17.15
C SER A 176 19.02 12.90 18.32
N SER A 177 19.44 14.14 18.57
CA SER A 177 18.84 15.02 19.59
C SER A 177 17.36 15.33 19.33
N GLN A 178 16.94 15.39 18.06
CA GLN A 178 15.55 15.67 17.71
C GLN A 178 14.64 14.44 17.93
N LEU A 179 15.21 13.24 17.90
CA LEU A 179 14.50 11.98 18.14
C LEU A 179 14.58 11.52 19.60
N ALA A 180 15.57 11.99 20.36
CA ALA A 180 15.84 11.57 21.74
C ALA A 180 14.70 11.85 22.74
N ASP A 181 13.81 12.81 22.42
CA ASP A 181 12.62 13.07 23.24
C ASP A 181 11.53 11.99 23.11
N ILE A 182 11.63 11.13 22.08
CA ILE A 182 10.62 10.10 21.73
C ILE A 182 11.23 8.69 21.77
N LEU A 183 12.49 8.56 21.35
CA LEU A 183 13.19 7.29 21.19
C LEU A 183 14.41 7.21 22.12
N THR A 184 14.69 6.01 22.63
CA THR A 184 15.96 5.74 23.30
C THR A 184 17.13 5.76 22.32
N SER A 185 18.36 5.90 22.82
CA SER A 185 19.55 5.84 21.96
C SER A 185 19.65 4.53 21.18
N GLU A 186 19.29 3.40 21.79
CA GLU A 186 19.26 2.09 21.11
C GLU A 186 18.20 2.03 20.00
N GLN A 187 17.02 2.60 20.24
CA GLN A 187 15.96 2.69 19.22
C GLN A 187 16.38 3.58 18.05
N ILE A 188 17.09 4.68 18.31
CA ILE A 188 17.61 5.56 17.26
C ILE A 188 18.61 4.82 16.37
N GLU A 189 19.59 4.13 16.96
CA GLU A 189 20.57 3.35 16.18
C GLU A 189 19.90 2.26 15.33
N THR A 190 18.94 1.54 15.93
CA THR A 190 18.15 0.52 15.23
C THR A 190 17.36 1.14 14.07
N PHE A 191 16.67 2.24 14.33
CA PHE A 191 15.91 2.99 13.32
C PHE A 191 16.80 3.43 12.15
N ARG A 192 18.01 3.95 12.41
CA ARG A 192 18.96 4.35 11.34
C ARG A 192 19.36 3.16 10.47
N SER A 193 19.71 2.03 11.10
CA SER A 193 20.07 0.81 10.38
C SER A 193 18.91 0.29 9.53
N GLU A 194 17.69 0.33 10.04
CA GLU A 194 16.49 -0.10 9.32
C GLU A 194 16.20 0.81 8.12
N ILE A 195 16.28 2.14 8.30
CA ILE A 195 16.09 3.12 7.22
C ILE A 195 17.12 2.95 6.10
N GLU A 196 18.39 2.70 6.44
CA GLU A 196 19.43 2.41 5.46
C GLU A 196 19.13 1.12 4.68
N LYS A 197 18.74 0.03 5.37
CA LYS A 197 18.34 -1.23 4.73
C LYS A 197 17.13 -1.05 3.82
N ILE A 198 16.12 -0.28 4.24
CA ILE A 198 14.93 -0.02 3.41
C ILE A 198 15.34 0.70 2.13
N ASN A 199 16.22 1.71 2.23
CA ASN A 199 16.69 2.46 1.06
C ASN A 199 17.49 1.59 0.08
N LEU A 200 18.34 0.68 0.58
CA LEU A 200 19.14 -0.22 -0.25
C LEU A 200 18.31 -1.28 -0.98
N ASN A 201 17.19 -1.69 -0.38
CA ASN A 201 16.30 -2.72 -0.93
C ASN A 201 15.14 -2.14 -1.76
N ALA A 202 15.08 -0.81 -1.92
CA ALA A 202 14.07 -0.10 -2.71
C ALA A 202 14.49 0.08 -4.17
#